data_AF-A0A7G3GC30-F1
#
_entry.id   AF-A0A7G3GC30-F1
#
_cell.length_a   1.000
_cell.length_b   1.000
_cell.length_c   1.000
_cell.angle_alpha   90.00
_cell.angle_beta   90.00
_cell.angle_gamma   90.00
#
_symmetry.space_group_name_H-M   'P 1'
#
loop_
_entity.id
_entity.type
_entity.pdbx_description
1 polymer ?
#
loop_
_entity_poly.entity_id
_entity_poly.type
_entity_poly.pdbx_seq_one_letter_code
_entity_poly.pdbx_strand_id
1 'polypeptide(L)' 'MENTPLQALFTSDIGLLSLFTILFVLSMAVYIFFYVRRKVIEDTAANATKKTTHLNIK' A
#
# COMPACT_ATOMS: atom_id res chain seq x y z
N MET A 1 17.48 17.38 35.55
CA MET A 1 17.31 16.00 35.02
C MET A 1 16.43 16.16 33.79
N GLU A 2 17.01 16.18 32.60
CA GLU A 2 16.23 16.30 31.37
C GLU A 2 16.01 14.90 30.78
N ASN A 3 15.06 14.17 31.34
CA ASN A 3 14.57 12.93 30.75
C ASN A 3 13.64 13.29 29.58
N THR A 4 14.22 13.67 28.44
CA THR A 4 13.44 13.87 27.21
C THR A 4 12.85 12.51 26.80
N PRO A 5 11.52 12.32 26.87
CA PRO A 5 10.89 11.03 26.54
C PRO A 5 11.19 10.58 25.11
N LEU A 6 11.50 11.56 24.26
CA LEU A 6 11.82 11.43 22.86
C LEU A 6 13.18 10.73 22.68
N GLN A 7 14.20 11.04 23.49
CA GLN A 7 15.49 10.33 23.39
C GLN A 7 15.38 8.87 23.81
N ALA A 8 14.56 8.55 24.82
CA ALA A 8 14.28 7.16 25.18
C ALA A 8 13.53 6.42 24.06
N LEU A 9 12.66 7.09 23.30
CA LEU A 9 11.94 6.50 22.19
C LEU A 9 12.80 6.26 20.94
N PHE A 10 13.77 7.15 20.67
CA PHE A 10 14.65 7.05 19.51
C PHE A 10 15.93 6.25 19.77
N THR A 11 16.43 6.21 21.01
CA THR A 11 17.69 5.53 21.37
C THR A 11 17.48 4.13 21.95
N SER A 12 16.26 3.78 22.39
CA SER A 12 15.97 2.47 22.95
C SER A 12 15.52 1.48 21.88
N ASP A 13 16.11 0.28 21.86
CA ASP A 13 15.88 -0.78 20.85
C ASP A 13 14.39 -1.08 20.61
N ILE A 14 13.58 -1.01 21.68
CA ILE A 14 12.12 -1.21 21.63
C ILE A 14 11.41 -0.12 20.82
N GLY A 15 11.82 1.13 20.98
CA GLY A 15 11.15 2.28 20.36
C GLY A 15 11.36 2.30 18.85
N LEU A 16 12.60 2.03 18.40
CA LEU A 16 12.94 2.01 16.98
C LEU A 16 12.28 0.84 16.23
N LEU A 17 12.22 -0.36 16.83
CA LEU A 17 11.53 -1.52 16.25
C LEU A 17 10.03 -1.27 16.09
N SER A 18 9.39 -0.64 17.09
CA SER A 18 7.97 -0.30 17.02
C SER A 18 7.68 0.71 15.91
N LEU A 19 8.51 1.76 15.79
CA LEU A 19 8.39 2.79 14.77
C LEU A 19 8.59 2.20 13.36
N PHE A 20 9.59 1.33 13.20
CA PHE A 20 9.83 0.63 11.94
C PHE A 20 8.64 -0.24 11.54
N THR A 21 8.04 -0.95 12.51
CA THR A 21 6.86 -1.79 12.29
C THR A 21 5.66 -0.95 11.82
N ILE A 22 5.40 0.18 12.48
CA ILE A 22 4.31 1.10 12.12
C ILE A 22 4.53 1.63 10.69
N LEU A 23 5.74 2.07 10.36
CA LEU A 23 6.09 2.55 9.00
C LEU A 23 5.94 1.45 7.94
N PHE A 24 6.31 0.22 8.28
CA PHE A 24 6.17 -0.92 7.37
C PHE A 24 4.69 -1.21 7.07
N VAL A 25 3.84 -1.25 8.11
CA VAL A 25 2.40 -1.48 7.96
C VAL A 25 1.74 -0.36 7.14
N LEU A 26 2.07 0.91 7.43
CA LEU A 26 1.57 2.05 6.66
C LEU A 26 1.98 1.98 5.18
N SER A 27 3.24 1.63 4.92
CA SER A 27 3.76 1.48 3.57
C SER A 27 3.06 0.34 2.82
N MET A 28 2.83 -0.79 3.46
CA MET A 28 2.07 -1.91 2.90
C MET A 28 0.61 -1.52 2.60
N ALA A 29 -0.05 -0.80 3.51
CA ALA A 29 -1.42 -0.35 3.29
C ALA A 29 -1.53 0.56 2.05
N VAL A 30 -0.63 1.53 1.90
CA VAL A 30 -0.58 2.41 0.73
C VAL A 30 -0.23 1.62 -0.53
N TYR A 31 0.75 0.72 -0.45
CA TYR A 31 1.16 -0.12 -1.56
C TYR A 31 0.00 -0.97 -2.10
N ILE A 32 -0.74 -1.64 -1.22
CA ILE A 32 -1.90 -2.47 -1.61
C ILE A 32 -3.01 -1.60 -2.21
N PHE A 33 -3.30 -0.44 -1.62
CA PHE A 33 -4.30 0.48 -2.17
C PHE A 33 -3.95 0.89 -3.61
N PHE A 34 -2.69 1.27 -3.85
CA PHE A 34 -2.23 1.63 -5.19
C PHE A 34 -2.23 0.44 -6.15
N TYR A 35 -1.77 -0.72 -5.68
CA TYR A 35 -1.69 -1.96 -6.44
C TYR A 35 -3.08 -2.42 -6.90
N VAL A 36 -4.05 -2.48 -5.98
CA VAL A 36 -5.44 -2.87 -6.30
C VAL A 36 -6.06 -1.88 -7.28
N ARG A 37 -5.89 -0.57 -7.08
CA ARG A 37 -6.42 0.43 -8.03
C ARG A 37 -5.84 0.25 -9.43
N ARG A 38 -4.55 0.00 -9.55
CA ARG A 38 -3.90 -0.22 -10.85
C ARG A 38 -4.34 -1.55 -11.49
N LYS A 39 -4.46 -2.61 -10.70
CA LYS A 39 -4.86 -3.94 -11.19
C LYS A 39 -6.32 -4.01 -11.61
N VAL A 40 -7.23 -3.40 -10.85
CA VAL A 40 -8.65 -3.34 -11.19
C VAL A 40 -8.87 -2.57 -12.51
N ILE A 41 -8.08 -1.52 -12.78
CA ILE A 41 -8.17 -0.79 -14.05
C ILE A 41 -7.70 -1.67 -15.22
N GLU A 42 -6.59 -2.40 -15.07
CA GLU A 42 -6.11 -3.36 -16.08
C GLU A 42 -7.13 -4.48 -16.35
N ASP A 43 -7.72 -5.07 -15.30
CA ASP A 43 -8.68 -6.15 -15.44
C ASP A 43 -10.02 -5.65 -16.01
N THR A 44 -10.44 -4.44 -15.67
CA THR A 44 -11.65 -3.82 -16.25
C THR A 44 -11.43 -3.44 -17.71
N ALA A 45 -10.24 -2.95 -18.07
CA ALA A 45 -9.88 -2.65 -19.46
C ALA A 45 -9.78 -3.92 -20.32
N ALA A 46 -9.18 -4.99 -19.80
CA ALA A 46 -9.05 -6.27 -20.51
C ALA A 46 -10.41 -6.94 -20.76
N ASN A 47 -11.37 -6.79 -19.84
CA ASN A 47 -12.73 -7.31 -20.02
C ASN A 47 -13.60 -6.44 -20.94
N ALA A 48 -13.34 -5.13 -21.03
CA ALA A 48 -14.07 -4.23 -21.93
C ALA A 48 -13.75 -4.52 -23.42
N THR A 49 -12.50 -4.86 -23.76
CA THR A 49 -12.10 -5.14 -25.15
C THR A 49 -12.72 -6.42 -25.70
N LYS A 50 -12.93 -7.45 -24.86
CA LYS A 50 -13.58 -8.70 -25.31
C LYS A 50 -15.04 -8.54 -25.71
N LYS A 51 -15.75 -7.53 -25.20
CA LYS A 51 -17.19 -7.36 -25.48
C LYS A 51 -17.47 -6.71 -26.84
N THR A 52 -16.53 -5.90 -27.35
CA THR A 52 -16.72 -5.15 -28.62
C THR A 52 -16.44 -6.01 -29.85
N THR A 53 -15.53 -6.99 -29.77
CA THR A 53 -15.17 -7.82 -30.94
C THR A 53 -16.25 -8.84 -31.31
N HIS A 54 -17.11 -9.26 -30.38
CA HIS A 54 -18.13 -10.29 -30.65
C HIS A 54 -19.49 -9.73 -31.13
N LEU A 55 -19.69 -8.41 -31.13
CA LEU A 55 -20.95 -7.78 -31.58
C LEU A 55 -20.90 -7.34 -33.05
N ASN A 56 -19.72 -7.27 -33.68
CA ASN A 56 -19.56 -6.82 -35.07
C ASN A 56 -19.52 -7.97 -36.11
N ILE A 57 -19.90 -9.19 -35.71
CA ILE A 57 -19.79 -10.40 -36.57
C ILE A 57 -21.12 -11.18 -36.65
N LYS A 58 -22.25 -10.60 -36.25
CA LYS A 58 -23.58 -11.23 -36.34
C LYS A 58 -24.52 -10.37 -37.16
#